data_AF-A0A9D2RVV3-F1
#
_entry.id   AF-A0A9D2RVV3-F1
#
_cell.length_a   1.000
_cell.length_b   1.000
_cell.length_c   1.000
_cell.angle_alpha   90.00
_cell.angle_beta   90.00
_cell.angle_gamma   90.00
#
_symmetry.space_group_name_H-M   'P 1'
#
loop_
_entity.id
_entity.type
_entity.pdbx_description
1 polymer ?
#
loop_
_entity_poly.entity_id
_entity_poly.type
_entity_poly.pdbx_seq_one_letter_code
_entity_poly.pdbx_strand_id
1 'polypeptide(L)'
;MEMVNIKINGMPCSVPAGSTILEAARYAGIEIPTLCYLKEINEIGACRICVVEVKGARSLVASCVYPVNEGMEVLTNSPKVLKSRKQTLELILSTHKQECLSCVRSGNCELQKLCRDYKIEDSHYFKGENPEYEIDDSAVHMYRDNNKCILCRRCVAACRANQSVGVIGANERGFHTHIACAFEQPLGSTACVSCGQCIAVCPTGALSEKDDTAKVLEAIADPTKHVIVNTAPSIRVTLGECFGMPIGTNVKGKMVAALRRLGFDRVYDTDVGADLTILEEAHEFIDRVKNGGKLPIITSCSPGWVKFCEHKFPDFLDNLSSCKSPQQMFGAVAKTWYAQKEGIDPKDIVVVSIMPCTAKKFECKRDDQSAAGVPDVDFALTTRELAAMIDHAGLLFTQLPDEDFDAPLGVTTGAGAIFGATGGVMEAALRTAVEELTGEQLQKLDFEEVRGTKGIKEASYEVAGMKVNVAVVSGLANAKKVLEDVRDGKKQYHFIEVMACPGGCVNGGGQPIQPGSVRNFVDLKGLRAKALYEEDRNLPLRKSHESPVIKELYASFFGEPGSHKAHEILHTTYVERNRH
;
A
#
# COMPACT_ATOMS: atom_id res chain seq x y z
N MET A 1 34.76 -1.52 -3.43
CA MET A 1 34.12 -2.83 -3.61
C MET A 1 34.98 -3.61 -4.59
N GLU A 2 35.25 -4.88 -4.33
CA GLU A 2 35.94 -5.76 -5.29
C GLU A 2 35.04 -5.97 -6.51
N MET A 3 35.62 -5.92 -7.70
CA MET A 3 34.90 -6.04 -8.98
C MET A 3 35.29 -7.35 -9.65
N VAL A 4 34.32 -8.01 -10.29
CA VAL A 4 34.49 -9.26 -11.01
C VAL A 4 34.26 -9.00 -12.49
N ASN A 5 35.18 -9.46 -13.34
CA ASN A 5 35.09 -9.33 -14.79
C ASN A 5 34.50 -10.59 -15.41
N ILE A 6 33.43 -10.40 -16.17
CA ILE A 6 32.69 -11.46 -16.85
C ILE A 6 32.43 -11.06 -18.29
N LYS A 7 31.89 -11.99 -19.09
CA LYS A 7 31.33 -11.69 -20.40
C LYS A 7 29.87 -12.09 -20.45
N ILE A 8 29.00 -11.20 -20.91
CA ILE A 8 27.59 -11.51 -21.15
C ILE A 8 27.31 -11.29 -22.65
N ASN A 9 26.86 -12.33 -23.34
CA ASN A 9 26.68 -12.34 -24.80
C ASN A 9 27.94 -11.89 -25.57
N GLY A 10 29.12 -12.26 -25.06
CA GLY A 10 30.42 -11.87 -25.63
C GLY A 10 30.90 -10.47 -25.27
N MET A 11 30.07 -9.63 -24.63
CA MET A 11 30.45 -8.28 -24.21
C MET A 11 31.11 -8.33 -22.83
N PRO A 12 32.27 -7.69 -22.63
CA PRO A 12 32.90 -7.59 -21.31
C PRO A 12 32.03 -6.75 -20.37
N CYS A 13 31.89 -7.20 -19.13
CA CYS A 13 31.14 -6.51 -18.08
C CYS A 13 31.88 -6.66 -16.76
N SER A 14 31.97 -5.57 -15.99
CA SER A 14 32.58 -5.57 -14.66
C SER A 14 31.53 -5.21 -13.63
N VAL A 15 31.32 -6.06 -12.63
CA VAL A 15 30.24 -5.93 -11.64
C VAL A 15 30.74 -6.17 -10.22
N PRO A 16 30.07 -5.64 -9.19
CA PRO A 16 30.47 -5.90 -7.80
C PRO A 16 30.49 -7.40 -7.48
N ALA A 17 31.54 -7.84 -6.78
CA ALA A 17 31.64 -9.21 -6.28
C ALA A 17 30.41 -9.57 -5.43
N GLY A 18 29.91 -10.80 -5.59
CA GLY A 18 28.68 -11.27 -4.93
C GLY A 18 27.38 -11.01 -5.70
N SER A 19 27.42 -10.25 -6.80
CA SER A 19 26.25 -10.07 -7.68
C SER A 19 25.77 -11.40 -8.26
N THR A 20 24.46 -11.54 -8.45
CA THR A 20 23.90 -12.64 -9.26
C THR A 20 24.06 -12.38 -10.76
N ILE A 21 23.97 -13.42 -11.60
CA ILE A 21 23.96 -13.23 -13.06
C ILE A 21 22.80 -12.32 -13.49
N LEU A 22 21.63 -12.41 -12.82
CA LEU A 22 20.48 -11.54 -13.11
C LEU A 22 20.80 -10.05 -12.90
N GLU A 23 21.48 -9.72 -11.80
CA GLU A 23 21.91 -8.36 -11.52
C GLU A 23 23.00 -7.91 -12.48
N ALA A 24 23.97 -8.77 -12.76
CA ALA A 24 25.05 -8.49 -13.67
C ALA A 24 24.57 -8.21 -15.10
N ALA A 25 23.55 -8.94 -15.58
CA ALA A 25 22.95 -8.71 -16.89
C ALA A 25 22.37 -7.29 -17.03
N ARG A 26 21.84 -6.70 -15.96
CA ARG A 26 21.33 -5.32 -16.00
C ARG A 26 22.43 -4.29 -16.20
N TYR A 27 23.61 -4.48 -15.61
CA TYR A 27 24.78 -3.62 -15.88
C TYR A 27 25.21 -3.68 -17.35
N ALA A 28 24.98 -4.81 -18.02
CA ALA A 28 25.22 -4.99 -19.44
C ALA A 28 24.04 -4.53 -20.34
N GLY A 29 23.01 -3.88 -19.78
CA GLY A 29 21.83 -3.45 -20.53
C GLY A 29 20.92 -4.59 -21.01
N ILE A 30 21.01 -5.76 -20.37
CA ILE A 30 20.27 -6.97 -20.74
C ILE A 30 19.20 -7.28 -19.68
N GLU A 31 17.95 -7.36 -20.11
CA GLU A 31 16.84 -7.81 -19.27
C GLU A 31 16.67 -9.33 -19.38
N ILE A 32 16.95 -10.05 -18.29
CA ILE A 32 16.59 -11.47 -18.15
C ILE A 32 15.21 -11.55 -17.48
N PRO A 33 14.22 -12.24 -18.09
CA PRO A 33 12.87 -12.31 -17.54
C PRO A 33 12.82 -13.15 -16.26
N THR A 34 11.85 -12.83 -15.39
CA THR A 34 11.59 -13.57 -14.15
C THR A 34 10.09 -13.65 -13.89
N LEU A 35 9.63 -14.68 -13.19
CA LEU A 35 8.25 -14.74 -12.65
C LEU A 35 8.26 -14.83 -11.13
N CYS A 36 8.98 -15.81 -10.56
CA CYS A 36 9.03 -16.00 -9.11
C CYS A 36 9.98 -15.04 -8.40
N TYR A 37 11.00 -14.52 -9.07
CA TYR A 37 12.01 -13.70 -8.41
C TYR A 37 11.41 -12.39 -7.87
N LEU A 38 11.55 -12.19 -6.57
CA LEU A 38 11.29 -10.93 -5.89
C LEU A 38 12.53 -10.64 -5.04
N LYS A 39 13.27 -9.59 -5.38
CA LYS A 39 14.56 -9.25 -4.76
C LYS A 39 14.43 -9.21 -3.24
N GLU A 40 15.37 -9.84 -2.55
CA GLU A 40 15.46 -9.95 -1.07
C GLU A 40 14.31 -10.73 -0.37
N ILE A 41 13.27 -11.14 -1.10
CA ILE A 41 12.05 -11.71 -0.51
C ILE A 41 11.79 -13.14 -1.03
N ASN A 42 11.88 -13.37 -2.33
CA ASN A 42 11.59 -14.66 -2.97
C ASN A 42 12.62 -15.00 -4.04
N GLU A 43 13.79 -15.46 -3.59
CA GLU A 43 14.95 -15.77 -4.43
C GLU A 43 15.15 -17.29 -4.55
N ILE A 44 14.13 -17.97 -5.04
CA ILE A 44 14.07 -19.45 -5.05
C ILE A 44 14.42 -20.10 -6.40
N GLY A 45 14.53 -19.31 -7.47
CA GLY A 45 14.85 -19.81 -8.82
C GLY A 45 13.88 -20.86 -9.38
N ALA A 46 12.69 -21.00 -8.79
CA ALA A 46 11.80 -22.13 -9.03
C ALA A 46 11.06 -22.07 -10.37
N CYS A 47 10.70 -20.88 -10.86
CA CYS A 47 9.95 -20.75 -12.11
C CYS A 47 10.76 -21.07 -13.38
N ARG A 48 12.10 -21.13 -13.28
CA ARG A 48 13.04 -21.39 -14.39
C ARG A 48 12.93 -20.47 -15.62
N ILE A 49 12.15 -19.40 -15.58
CA ILE A 49 12.11 -18.39 -16.65
C ILE A 49 13.44 -17.63 -16.77
N CYS A 50 14.15 -17.44 -15.66
CA CYS A 50 15.44 -16.72 -15.62
C CYS A 50 16.65 -17.56 -16.07
N VAL A 51 16.43 -18.71 -16.72
CA VAL A 51 17.54 -19.59 -17.12
C VAL A 51 18.45 -18.92 -18.14
N VAL A 52 19.75 -19.16 -18.00
CA VAL A 52 20.82 -18.71 -18.90
C VAL A 52 21.82 -19.84 -19.13
N GLU A 53 22.61 -19.73 -20.19
CA GLU A 53 23.68 -20.67 -20.50
C GLU A 53 25.01 -20.10 -20.00
N VAL A 54 25.74 -20.86 -19.19
CA VAL A 54 27.08 -20.50 -18.72
C VAL A 54 28.07 -21.46 -19.37
N LYS A 55 29.11 -20.92 -20.01
CA LYS A 55 30.12 -21.73 -20.69
C LYS A 55 30.81 -22.66 -19.68
N GLY A 56 30.89 -23.95 -20.03
CA GLY A 56 31.42 -24.99 -19.15
C GLY A 56 30.40 -25.59 -18.15
N ALA A 57 29.22 -24.98 -17.99
CA ALA A 57 28.16 -25.58 -17.18
C ALA A 57 27.45 -26.71 -17.95
N ARG A 58 27.09 -27.80 -17.23
CA ARG A 58 26.41 -28.97 -17.83
C ARG A 58 24.98 -28.66 -18.28
N SER A 59 24.29 -27.77 -17.57
CA SER A 59 22.88 -27.43 -17.78
C SER A 59 22.68 -25.91 -17.74
N LEU A 60 21.49 -25.46 -18.16
CA LEU A 60 21.11 -24.06 -17.97
C LEU A 60 20.96 -23.76 -16.47
N VAL A 61 21.44 -22.61 -16.04
CA VAL A 61 21.42 -22.18 -14.64
C VAL A 61 20.40 -21.05 -14.44
N ALA A 62 19.81 -20.97 -13.25
CA ALA A 62 18.85 -19.91 -12.92
C ALA A 62 19.60 -18.62 -12.54
N SER A 63 19.57 -17.59 -13.40
CA SER A 63 20.40 -16.39 -13.23
C SER A 63 20.12 -15.62 -11.94
N CYS A 64 18.90 -15.72 -11.41
CA CYS A 64 18.44 -14.95 -10.26
C CYS A 64 18.98 -15.41 -8.90
N VAL A 65 19.66 -16.56 -8.85
CA VAL A 65 20.27 -17.13 -7.64
C VAL A 65 21.68 -17.64 -7.88
N TYR A 66 22.22 -17.45 -9.09
CA TYR A 66 23.53 -17.94 -9.45
C TYR A 66 24.55 -16.80 -9.35
N PRO A 67 25.54 -16.87 -8.45
CA PRO A 67 26.54 -15.82 -8.28
C PRO A 67 27.51 -15.78 -9.47
N VAL A 68 28.00 -14.58 -9.81
CA VAL A 68 29.06 -14.41 -10.82
C VAL A 68 30.43 -14.76 -10.25
N ASN A 69 31.33 -15.25 -11.10
CA ASN A 69 32.73 -15.54 -10.77
C ASN A 69 33.65 -14.97 -11.86
N GLU A 70 34.91 -14.69 -11.52
CA GLU A 70 35.88 -14.11 -12.45
C GLU A 70 36.02 -14.97 -13.71
N GLY A 71 36.03 -14.31 -14.88
CA GLY A 71 36.16 -14.97 -16.17
C GLY A 71 34.90 -15.72 -16.65
N MET A 72 33.78 -15.63 -15.92
CA MET A 72 32.52 -16.29 -16.33
C MET A 72 32.03 -15.76 -17.68
N GLU A 73 31.65 -16.66 -18.58
CA GLU A 73 31.03 -16.33 -19.88
C GLU A 73 29.58 -16.83 -19.89
N VAL A 74 28.63 -15.90 -20.06
CA VAL A 74 27.18 -16.15 -20.01
C VAL A 74 26.53 -15.81 -21.35
N LEU A 75 25.66 -16.69 -21.85
CA LEU A 75 24.76 -16.44 -22.98
C LEU A 75 23.31 -16.41 -22.48
N THR A 76 22.62 -15.30 -22.73
CA THR A 76 21.27 -15.02 -22.20
C THR A 76 20.14 -15.31 -23.18
N ASN A 77 20.50 -15.54 -24.45
CA ASN A 77 19.59 -15.65 -25.59
C ASN A 77 20.01 -16.75 -26.59
N SER A 78 20.76 -17.77 -26.16
CA SER A 78 21.10 -18.91 -27.03
C SER A 78 19.83 -19.68 -27.44
N PRO A 79 19.84 -20.41 -28.57
CA PRO A 79 18.68 -21.23 -28.98
C PRO A 79 18.20 -22.19 -27.89
N LYS A 80 19.13 -22.73 -27.09
CA LYS A 80 18.83 -23.60 -25.94
C LYS A 80 18.07 -22.85 -24.84
N VAL A 81 18.48 -21.63 -24.50
CA VAL A 81 17.81 -20.78 -23.51
C VAL A 81 16.40 -20.40 -23.98
N LEU A 82 16.26 -19.93 -25.22
CA LEU A 82 14.97 -19.51 -25.77
C LEU A 82 13.97 -20.68 -25.82
N LYS A 83 14.42 -21.86 -26.28
CA LYS A 83 13.60 -23.08 -26.29
C LYS A 83 13.16 -23.48 -24.88
N SER A 84 14.07 -23.45 -23.90
CA SER A 84 13.74 -23.81 -22.52
C SER A 84 12.71 -22.87 -21.90
N ARG A 85 12.80 -21.56 -22.14
CA ARG A 85 11.82 -20.59 -21.64
C ARG A 85 10.46 -20.78 -22.31
N LYS A 86 10.42 -21.00 -23.62
CA LYS A 86 9.19 -21.31 -24.37
C LYS A 86 8.47 -22.53 -23.78
N GLN A 87 9.18 -23.66 -23.64
CA GLN A 87 8.64 -24.88 -23.05
C GLN A 87 8.14 -24.69 -21.60
N THR A 88 8.88 -23.89 -20.80
CA THR A 88 8.46 -23.60 -19.42
C THR A 88 7.15 -22.82 -19.39
N LEU A 89 6.95 -21.86 -20.29
CA LEU A 89 5.69 -21.11 -20.40
C LEU A 89 4.54 -22.01 -20.84
N GLU A 90 4.74 -22.87 -21.84
CA GLU A 90 3.74 -23.85 -22.28
C GLU A 90 3.34 -24.81 -21.15
N LEU A 91 4.29 -25.23 -20.30
CA LEU A 91 4.01 -26.03 -19.11
C LEU A 91 3.23 -25.24 -18.05
N ILE A 92 3.57 -23.97 -17.80
CA ILE A 92 2.80 -23.13 -16.87
C ILE A 92 1.36 -22.97 -17.35
N LEU A 93 1.15 -22.80 -18.66
CA LEU A 93 -0.18 -22.66 -19.25
C LEU A 93 -1.03 -23.93 -19.16
N SER A 94 -0.41 -25.11 -19.09
CA SER A 94 -1.13 -26.39 -19.01
C SER A 94 -2.06 -26.51 -17.78
N THR A 95 -1.75 -25.76 -16.70
CA THR A 95 -2.53 -25.71 -15.45
C THR A 95 -3.01 -24.30 -15.11
N HIS A 96 -3.12 -23.40 -16.09
CA HIS A 96 -3.52 -22.01 -15.87
C HIS A 96 -4.79 -21.71 -16.64
N LYS A 97 -5.82 -21.18 -15.96
CA LYS A 97 -7.08 -20.82 -16.59
C LYS A 97 -6.93 -19.54 -17.42
N GLN A 98 -7.05 -19.67 -18.74
CA GLN A 98 -6.74 -18.61 -19.72
C GLN A 98 -7.93 -17.73 -20.09
N GLU A 99 -8.53 -17.03 -19.13
CA GLU A 99 -9.67 -16.14 -19.35
C GLU A 99 -9.21 -14.68 -19.54
N CYS A 100 -8.24 -14.45 -20.41
CA CYS A 100 -7.56 -13.16 -20.53
C CYS A 100 -8.47 -11.99 -20.95
N LEU A 101 -9.62 -12.26 -21.60
CA LEU A 101 -10.55 -11.22 -22.03
C LEU A 101 -11.35 -10.62 -20.87
N SER A 102 -11.62 -11.39 -19.82
CA SER A 102 -12.37 -10.95 -18.63
C SER A 102 -11.48 -10.79 -17.39
N CYS A 103 -10.22 -11.21 -17.45
CA CYS A 103 -9.30 -11.15 -16.33
C CYS A 103 -8.90 -9.71 -16.00
N VAL A 104 -8.98 -9.34 -14.72
CA VAL A 104 -8.58 -8.01 -14.19
C VAL A 104 -7.10 -7.66 -14.38
N ARG A 105 -6.28 -8.63 -14.82
CA ARG A 105 -4.86 -8.46 -15.13
C ARG A 105 -4.57 -8.40 -16.62
N SER A 106 -5.60 -8.34 -17.47
CA SER A 106 -5.39 -8.17 -18.91
C SER A 106 -4.63 -6.89 -19.20
N GLY A 107 -3.63 -6.95 -20.08
CA GLY A 107 -2.77 -5.81 -20.43
C GLY A 107 -1.59 -5.58 -19.48
N ASN A 108 -1.67 -5.99 -18.21
CA ASN A 108 -0.59 -5.83 -17.23
C ASN A 108 -0.13 -7.14 -16.54
N CYS A 109 -0.53 -8.31 -17.06
CA CYS A 109 -0.13 -9.62 -16.56
C CYS A 109 1.30 -9.99 -17.03
N GLU A 110 2.18 -10.36 -16.09
CA GLU A 110 3.57 -10.71 -16.39
C GLU A 110 3.64 -12.03 -17.22
N LEU A 111 2.77 -13.01 -16.90
CA LEU A 111 2.68 -14.25 -17.68
C LEU A 111 2.21 -13.99 -19.11
N GLN A 112 1.16 -13.18 -19.28
CA GLN A 112 0.61 -12.83 -20.60
C GLN A 112 1.68 -12.12 -21.45
N LYS A 113 2.42 -11.18 -20.87
CA LYS A 113 3.54 -10.49 -21.54
C LYS A 113 4.58 -11.50 -22.02
N LEU A 114 5.04 -12.40 -21.15
CA LEU A 114 6.05 -13.39 -21.51
C LEU A 114 5.57 -14.36 -22.59
N CYS A 115 4.31 -14.80 -22.54
CA CYS A 115 3.76 -15.69 -23.57
C CYS A 115 3.78 -15.02 -24.95
N ARG A 116 3.46 -13.71 -25.01
CA ARG A 116 3.58 -12.91 -26.24
C ARG A 116 5.04 -12.76 -26.69
N ASP A 117 5.94 -12.38 -25.78
CA ASP A 117 7.35 -12.14 -26.10
C ASP A 117 8.05 -13.40 -26.64
N TYR A 118 7.68 -14.59 -26.14
CA TYR A 118 8.23 -15.89 -26.57
C TYR A 118 7.42 -16.58 -27.69
N LYS A 119 6.40 -15.91 -28.24
CA LYS A 119 5.55 -16.42 -29.33
C LYS A 119 4.99 -17.81 -29.01
N ILE A 120 4.28 -17.91 -27.88
CA ILE A 120 3.45 -19.07 -27.59
C ILE A 120 2.23 -19.02 -28.52
N GLU A 121 2.17 -19.94 -29.48
CA GLU A 121 1.10 -20.03 -30.48
C GLU A 121 0.03 -21.04 -30.07
N ASP A 122 0.44 -22.14 -29.42
CA ASP A 122 -0.45 -23.16 -28.90
C ASP A 122 -0.32 -23.24 -27.38
N SER A 123 -1.28 -22.68 -26.65
CA SER A 123 -1.32 -22.77 -25.20
C SER A 123 -1.78 -24.12 -24.66
N HIS A 124 -2.22 -25.01 -25.54
CA HIS A 124 -2.65 -26.37 -25.22
C HIS A 124 -1.60 -27.42 -25.61
N TYR A 125 -0.39 -27.00 -25.98
CA TYR A 125 0.70 -27.90 -26.39
C TYR A 125 0.96 -29.02 -25.37
N PHE A 126 0.89 -28.69 -24.07
CA PHE A 126 0.99 -29.66 -22.96
C PHE A 126 -0.36 -29.88 -22.25
N LYS A 127 -1.49 -29.83 -22.96
CA LYS A 127 -2.81 -30.06 -22.36
C LYS A 127 -2.82 -31.38 -21.59
N GLY A 128 -3.26 -31.31 -20.34
CA GLY A 128 -3.38 -32.45 -19.44
C GLY A 128 -4.53 -32.24 -18.46
N GLU A 129 -4.48 -32.98 -17.36
CA GLU A 129 -5.35 -32.73 -16.21
C GLU A 129 -5.05 -31.35 -15.63
N ASN A 130 -6.08 -30.59 -15.29
CA ASN A 130 -5.95 -29.27 -14.68
C ASN A 130 -6.82 -29.26 -13.42
N PRO A 131 -6.23 -29.06 -12.22
CA PRO A 131 -7.01 -28.96 -10.99
C PRO A 131 -7.94 -27.74 -11.04
N GLU A 132 -9.21 -27.95 -10.69
CA GLU A 132 -10.15 -26.86 -10.47
C GLU A 132 -10.23 -26.55 -8.98
N TYR A 133 -10.19 -25.26 -8.66
CA TYR A 133 -10.27 -24.74 -7.29
C TYR A 133 -11.46 -23.82 -7.13
N GLU A 134 -12.15 -23.93 -6.00
CA GLU A 134 -13.11 -22.92 -5.57
C GLU A 134 -12.40 -21.58 -5.34
N ILE A 135 -13.09 -20.49 -5.70
CA ILE A 135 -12.60 -19.13 -5.45
C ILE A 135 -12.86 -18.82 -3.98
N ASP A 136 -11.80 -18.49 -3.24
CA ASP A 136 -11.93 -17.99 -1.87
C ASP A 136 -12.21 -16.49 -1.91
N ASP A 137 -13.46 -16.12 -1.73
CA ASP A 137 -13.95 -14.75 -1.63
C ASP A 137 -14.40 -14.41 -0.19
N SER A 138 -13.97 -15.16 0.81
CA SER A 138 -14.42 -14.97 2.20
C SER A 138 -13.97 -13.65 2.82
N ALA A 139 -12.85 -13.08 2.35
CA ALA A 139 -12.32 -11.82 2.87
C ALA A 139 -13.02 -10.60 2.25
N VAL A 140 -13.34 -9.58 3.05
CA VAL A 140 -14.05 -8.37 2.57
C VAL A 140 -13.28 -7.53 1.56
N HIS A 141 -11.96 -7.69 1.46
CA HIS A 141 -11.07 -6.80 0.70
C HIS A 141 -10.48 -7.44 -0.56
N MET A 142 -10.56 -8.76 -0.72
CA MET A 142 -9.92 -9.49 -1.81
C MET A 142 -10.55 -10.87 -2.06
N TYR A 143 -10.24 -11.45 -3.22
CA TYR A 143 -10.47 -12.86 -3.51
C TYR A 143 -9.19 -13.58 -3.94
N ARG A 144 -9.18 -14.91 -3.83
CA ARG A 144 -8.11 -15.80 -4.33
C ARG A 144 -8.70 -16.79 -5.34
N ASP A 145 -8.18 -16.72 -6.56
CA ASP A 145 -8.50 -17.62 -7.65
C ASP A 145 -7.27 -18.49 -7.99
N ASN A 146 -7.17 -19.66 -7.36
CA ASN A 146 -6.04 -20.57 -7.56
C ASN A 146 -5.98 -21.13 -8.99
N ASN A 147 -7.06 -21.09 -9.76
CA ASN A 147 -7.07 -21.49 -11.17
C ASN A 147 -6.17 -20.59 -12.04
N LYS A 148 -5.83 -19.39 -11.57
CA LYS A 148 -4.90 -18.45 -12.22
C LYS A 148 -3.52 -18.42 -11.55
N CYS A 149 -3.27 -19.25 -10.55
CA CYS A 149 -2.01 -19.30 -9.82
C CYS A 149 -0.93 -20.02 -10.65
N ILE A 150 0.30 -19.53 -10.59
CA ILE A 150 1.48 -20.17 -11.23
C ILE A 150 2.47 -20.71 -10.19
N LEU A 151 2.04 -20.86 -8.94
CA LEU A 151 2.83 -21.34 -7.80
C LEU A 151 4.19 -20.65 -7.63
N CYS A 152 4.28 -19.37 -8.02
CA CYS A 152 5.54 -18.61 -7.94
C CYS A 152 5.96 -18.27 -6.50
N ARG A 153 5.03 -18.40 -5.54
CA ARG A 153 5.20 -18.16 -4.09
C ARG A 153 5.59 -16.73 -3.69
N ARG A 154 5.54 -15.75 -4.62
CA ARG A 154 5.73 -14.32 -4.30
C ARG A 154 4.79 -13.84 -3.19
N CYS A 155 3.51 -14.23 -3.26
CA CYS A 155 2.50 -13.88 -2.26
C CYS A 155 2.80 -14.45 -0.87
N VAL A 156 3.19 -15.73 -0.80
CA VAL A 156 3.59 -16.42 0.45
C VAL A 156 4.81 -15.75 1.07
N ALA A 157 5.84 -15.52 0.27
CA ALA A 157 7.07 -14.88 0.73
C ALA A 157 6.82 -13.46 1.25
N ALA A 158 6.04 -12.64 0.53
CA ALA A 158 5.70 -11.29 0.98
C ALA A 158 4.85 -11.29 2.28
N CYS A 159 3.88 -12.20 2.40
CA CYS A 159 3.04 -12.33 3.60
C CYS A 159 3.85 -12.76 4.83
N ARG A 160 4.86 -13.63 4.65
CA ARG A 160 5.74 -14.08 5.73
C ARG A 160 6.85 -13.08 6.05
N ALA A 161 7.67 -12.71 5.07
CA ALA A 161 8.88 -11.92 5.28
C ALA A 161 8.58 -10.45 5.59
N ASN A 162 7.72 -9.80 4.80
CA ASN A 162 7.46 -8.36 4.98
C ASN A 162 6.43 -8.08 6.07
N GLN A 163 5.44 -8.98 6.20
CA GLN A 163 4.28 -8.74 7.05
C GLN A 163 4.33 -9.52 8.38
N SER A 164 5.18 -10.55 8.54
CA SER A 164 5.17 -11.41 9.73
C SER A 164 3.80 -12.04 10.07
N VAL A 165 2.90 -12.10 9.08
CA VAL A 165 1.54 -12.62 9.23
C VAL A 165 1.51 -14.10 8.84
N GLY A 166 2.00 -14.42 7.63
CA GLY A 166 2.22 -15.81 7.19
C GLY A 166 0.96 -16.68 7.12
N VAL A 167 -0.21 -16.12 6.78
CA VAL A 167 -1.50 -16.85 6.77
C VAL A 167 -1.76 -17.67 5.50
N ILE A 168 -0.95 -17.50 4.46
CA ILE A 168 -1.02 -18.30 3.23
C ILE A 168 0.30 -19.05 3.00
N GLY A 169 0.21 -20.29 2.55
CA GLY A 169 1.34 -21.18 2.31
C GLY A 169 1.08 -22.13 1.15
N ALA A 170 2.11 -22.91 0.78
CA ALA A 170 1.92 -24.01 -0.16
C ALA A 170 1.43 -25.23 0.63
N ASN A 171 0.22 -25.69 0.31
CA ASN A 171 -0.39 -26.88 0.87
C ASN A 171 -0.24 -28.05 -0.10
N GLU A 172 -0.40 -29.27 0.41
CA GLU A 172 -0.23 -30.51 -0.33
C GLU A 172 1.15 -30.66 -1.00
N ARG A 173 1.31 -31.66 -1.87
CA ARG A 173 2.56 -31.96 -2.58
C ARG A 173 2.32 -32.43 -4.02
N GLY A 174 3.36 -32.35 -4.83
CA GLY A 174 3.33 -32.81 -6.22
C GLY A 174 2.27 -32.06 -7.01
N PHE A 175 1.46 -32.81 -7.77
CA PHE A 175 0.42 -32.27 -8.64
C PHE A 175 -0.69 -31.51 -7.88
N HIS A 176 -0.95 -31.85 -6.63
CA HIS A 176 -1.99 -31.20 -5.82
C HIS A 176 -1.54 -29.92 -5.11
N THR A 177 -0.29 -29.49 -5.30
CA THR A 177 0.26 -28.31 -4.61
C THR A 177 -0.53 -27.05 -4.97
N HIS A 178 -1.06 -26.35 -3.97
CA HIS A 178 -1.78 -25.09 -4.17
C HIS A 178 -1.51 -24.10 -3.05
N ILE A 179 -1.88 -22.83 -3.25
CA ILE A 179 -1.69 -21.79 -2.23
C ILE A 179 -2.97 -21.65 -1.42
N ALA A 180 -2.91 -21.96 -0.13
CA ALA A 180 -4.05 -21.91 0.76
C ALA A 180 -3.66 -21.47 2.18
N CYS A 181 -4.65 -21.27 3.04
CA CYS A 181 -4.44 -21.08 4.46
C CYS A 181 -4.24 -22.44 5.15
N ALA A 182 -3.80 -22.44 6.40
CA ALA A 182 -3.69 -23.68 7.17
C ALA A 182 -5.05 -24.38 7.25
N PHE A 183 -5.07 -25.70 7.06
CA PHE A 183 -6.28 -26.54 7.12
C PHE A 183 -7.41 -26.09 6.17
N GLU A 184 -7.05 -25.52 5.01
CA GLU A 184 -8.03 -25.01 4.02
C GLU A 184 -9.04 -24.00 4.57
N GLN A 185 -8.67 -23.28 5.65
CA GLN A 185 -9.53 -22.25 6.21
C GLN A 185 -9.77 -21.11 5.19
N PRO A 186 -10.98 -20.53 5.14
CA PRO A 186 -11.23 -19.33 4.35
C PRO A 186 -10.36 -18.17 4.83
N LEU A 187 -9.79 -17.37 3.90
CA LEU A 187 -8.89 -16.27 4.27
C LEU A 187 -9.53 -15.28 5.28
N GLY A 188 -10.83 -15.03 5.16
CA GLY A 188 -11.59 -14.12 6.02
C GLY A 188 -11.68 -14.55 7.48
N SER A 189 -11.50 -15.84 7.79
CA SER A 189 -11.53 -16.38 9.17
C SER A 189 -10.14 -16.50 9.82
N THR A 190 -9.08 -16.04 9.14
CA THR A 190 -7.70 -16.12 9.64
C THR A 190 -7.21 -14.79 10.22
N ALA A 191 -6.01 -14.80 10.80
CA ALA A 191 -5.25 -13.60 11.20
C ALA A 191 -4.79 -12.69 10.03
N CYS A 192 -5.41 -12.78 8.85
CA CYS A 192 -5.12 -11.91 7.71
C CYS A 192 -5.40 -10.44 8.05
N VAL A 193 -4.39 -9.59 7.90
CA VAL A 193 -4.45 -8.15 8.23
C VAL A 193 -4.96 -7.26 7.09
N SER A 194 -5.43 -7.86 6.00
CA SER A 194 -6.01 -7.16 4.85
C SER A 194 -5.08 -6.21 4.06
N CYS A 195 -3.76 -6.26 4.28
CA CYS A 195 -2.81 -5.28 3.73
C CYS A 195 -2.61 -5.32 2.20
N GLY A 196 -3.02 -6.40 1.53
CA GLY A 196 -2.97 -6.55 0.07
C GLY A 196 -1.57 -6.66 -0.53
N GLN A 197 -0.51 -6.80 0.30
CA GLN A 197 0.86 -6.97 -0.22
C GLN A 197 1.02 -8.23 -1.07
N CYS A 198 0.23 -9.28 -0.80
CA CYS A 198 0.16 -10.49 -1.62
C CYS A 198 -0.40 -10.22 -3.04
N ILE A 199 -1.38 -9.32 -3.17
CA ILE A 199 -1.95 -8.88 -4.45
C ILE A 199 -0.90 -8.09 -5.23
N ALA A 200 -0.27 -7.11 -4.57
CA ALA A 200 0.69 -6.21 -5.19
C ALA A 200 1.91 -6.94 -5.81
N VAL A 201 2.26 -8.12 -5.29
CA VAL A 201 3.34 -8.97 -5.81
C VAL A 201 2.85 -10.14 -6.65
N CYS A 202 1.56 -10.32 -6.89
CA CYS A 202 1.08 -11.41 -7.74
C CYS A 202 1.38 -11.11 -9.22
N PRO A 203 2.05 -12.00 -9.99
CA PRO A 203 2.33 -11.75 -11.40
C PRO A 203 1.13 -12.00 -12.34
N THR A 204 0.06 -12.61 -11.83
CA THR A 204 -1.15 -13.01 -12.58
C THR A 204 -2.43 -12.53 -11.88
N GLY A 205 -3.61 -12.91 -12.40
CA GLY A 205 -4.92 -12.61 -11.80
C GLY A 205 -5.35 -13.53 -10.66
N ALA A 206 -4.42 -14.25 -10.01
CA ALA A 206 -4.76 -15.19 -8.94
C ALA A 206 -5.19 -14.53 -7.62
N LEU A 207 -4.79 -13.27 -7.41
CA LEU A 207 -5.13 -12.49 -6.23
C LEU A 207 -5.46 -11.09 -6.70
N SER A 208 -6.64 -10.59 -6.31
CA SER A 208 -7.11 -9.25 -6.67
C SER A 208 -7.99 -8.71 -5.55
N GLU A 209 -8.09 -7.39 -5.45
CA GLU A 209 -9.07 -6.76 -4.57
C GLU A 209 -10.50 -7.13 -4.97
N LYS A 210 -11.43 -7.00 -4.02
CA LYS A 210 -12.86 -6.99 -4.33
C LYS A 210 -13.22 -5.65 -4.95
N ASP A 211 -13.85 -5.71 -6.10
CA ASP A 211 -14.24 -4.55 -6.89
C ASP A 211 -15.62 -4.04 -6.41
N ASP A 212 -15.67 -2.78 -5.99
CA ASP A 212 -16.91 -2.09 -5.61
C ASP A 212 -17.29 -0.97 -6.62
N THR A 213 -16.59 -0.85 -7.75
CA THR A 213 -16.82 0.21 -8.75
C THR A 213 -18.25 0.22 -9.27
N ALA A 214 -18.84 -0.96 -9.54
CA ALA A 214 -20.22 -1.06 -10.00
C ALA A 214 -21.24 -0.47 -9.01
N LYS A 215 -21.03 -0.72 -7.70
CA LYS A 215 -21.91 -0.18 -6.64
C LYS A 215 -21.76 1.33 -6.51
N VAL A 216 -20.54 1.84 -6.69
CA VAL A 216 -20.28 3.28 -6.67
C VAL A 216 -20.90 3.97 -7.89
N LEU A 217 -20.81 3.37 -9.08
CA LEU A 217 -21.47 3.89 -10.27
C LEU A 217 -23.00 3.87 -10.15
N GLU A 218 -23.57 2.84 -9.51
CA GLU A 218 -25.00 2.80 -9.18
C GLU A 218 -25.40 3.94 -8.24
N ALA A 219 -24.61 4.19 -7.19
CA ALA A 219 -24.85 5.31 -6.28
C ALA A 219 -24.75 6.67 -6.99
N ILE A 220 -23.77 6.86 -7.88
CA ILE A 220 -23.61 8.08 -8.69
C ILE A 220 -24.83 8.29 -9.63
N ALA A 221 -25.39 7.20 -10.14
CA ALA A 221 -26.54 7.26 -11.04
C ALA A 221 -27.88 7.47 -10.30
N ASP A 222 -27.92 7.33 -8.96
CA ASP A 222 -29.12 7.52 -8.15
C ASP A 222 -29.33 9.01 -7.84
N PRO A 223 -30.36 9.67 -8.43
CA PRO A 223 -30.60 11.10 -8.22
C PRO A 223 -31.08 11.45 -6.81
N THR A 224 -31.38 10.45 -5.98
CA THR A 224 -31.75 10.65 -4.57
C THR A 224 -30.54 10.69 -3.64
N LYS A 225 -29.36 10.35 -4.15
CA LYS A 225 -28.11 10.32 -3.39
C LYS A 225 -27.23 11.51 -3.73
N HIS A 226 -26.50 11.95 -2.72
CA HIS A 226 -25.44 12.94 -2.82
C HIS A 226 -24.10 12.25 -2.62
N VAL A 227 -23.41 11.94 -3.71
CA VAL A 227 -22.20 11.11 -3.70
C VAL A 227 -20.97 11.99 -3.66
N ILE A 228 -20.26 11.94 -2.52
CA ILE A 228 -19.00 12.65 -2.34
C ILE A 228 -17.83 11.66 -2.42
N VAL A 229 -16.73 12.11 -3.01
CA VAL A 229 -15.49 11.34 -3.08
C VAL A 229 -14.34 12.08 -2.39
N ASN A 230 -13.51 11.36 -1.65
CA ASN A 230 -12.24 11.88 -1.13
C ASN A 230 -11.07 10.98 -1.53
N THR A 231 -9.89 11.57 -1.74
CA THR A 231 -8.71 10.82 -2.20
C THR A 231 -7.57 10.90 -1.20
N ALA A 232 -6.98 9.75 -0.87
CA ALA A 232 -5.79 9.69 -0.02
C ALA A 232 -4.58 10.37 -0.68
N PRO A 233 -3.61 10.88 0.12
CA PRO A 233 -2.49 11.65 -0.41
C PRO A 233 -1.66 10.86 -1.42
N SER A 234 -1.49 9.55 -1.22
CA SER A 234 -0.70 8.73 -2.14
C SER A 234 -1.32 8.54 -3.53
N ILE A 235 -2.61 8.79 -3.75
CA ILE A 235 -3.26 8.56 -5.05
C ILE A 235 -2.71 9.53 -6.09
N ARG A 236 -2.56 10.80 -5.71
CA ARG A 236 -2.10 11.86 -6.61
C ARG A 236 -0.67 11.64 -7.13
N VAL A 237 0.14 10.79 -6.48
CA VAL A 237 1.53 10.50 -6.91
C VAL A 237 1.71 9.11 -7.53
N THR A 238 0.64 8.32 -7.63
CA THR A 238 0.69 6.96 -8.19
C THR A 238 -0.31 6.72 -9.31
N LEU A 239 -1.47 7.38 -9.32
CA LEU A 239 -2.53 7.14 -10.31
C LEU A 239 -2.02 7.31 -11.75
N GLY A 240 -1.12 8.27 -12.00
CA GLY A 240 -0.53 8.50 -13.31
C GLY A 240 0.21 7.27 -13.89
N GLU A 241 0.71 6.37 -13.05
CA GLU A 241 1.39 5.15 -13.50
C GLU A 241 0.46 4.21 -14.26
N CYS A 242 -0.85 4.20 -13.92
CA CYS A 242 -1.86 3.44 -14.65
C CYS A 242 -2.04 3.94 -16.10
N PHE A 243 -1.68 5.20 -16.35
CA PHE A 243 -1.84 5.88 -17.65
C PHE A 243 -0.49 6.14 -18.34
N GLY A 244 0.55 5.38 -17.95
CA GLY A 244 1.87 5.44 -18.58
C GLY A 244 2.73 6.65 -18.20
N MET A 245 2.32 7.44 -17.20
CA MET A 245 3.12 8.56 -16.71
C MET A 245 4.27 8.05 -15.82
N PRO A 246 5.40 8.79 -15.73
CA PRO A 246 6.51 8.41 -14.87
C PRO A 246 6.13 8.23 -13.40
N ILE A 247 6.76 7.27 -12.72
CA ILE A 247 6.56 6.99 -11.28
C ILE A 247 6.83 8.26 -10.46
N GLY A 248 5.91 8.60 -9.56
CA GLY A 248 6.01 9.80 -8.73
C GLY A 248 5.56 11.09 -9.42
N THR A 249 4.96 11.03 -10.62
CA THR A 249 4.34 12.22 -11.21
C THR A 249 3.13 12.63 -10.38
N ASN A 250 3.09 13.89 -9.93
CA ASN A 250 1.92 14.44 -9.25
C ASN A 250 0.82 14.75 -10.30
N VAL A 251 -0.32 14.08 -10.15
CA VAL A 251 -1.50 14.16 -11.03
C VAL A 251 -2.74 14.66 -10.30
N LYS A 252 -2.57 15.41 -9.19
CA LYS A 252 -3.68 15.96 -8.38
C LYS A 252 -4.78 16.58 -9.25
N GLY A 253 -4.42 17.52 -10.12
CA GLY A 253 -5.39 18.26 -10.92
C GLY A 253 -6.20 17.36 -11.87
N LYS A 254 -5.53 16.45 -12.59
CA LYS A 254 -6.16 15.51 -13.52
C LYS A 254 -7.03 14.49 -12.82
N MET A 255 -6.60 14.03 -11.64
CA MET A 255 -7.38 13.14 -10.79
C MET A 255 -8.70 13.79 -10.38
N VAL A 256 -8.67 15.04 -9.93
CA VAL A 256 -9.88 15.79 -9.56
C VAL A 256 -10.79 16.01 -10.78
N ALA A 257 -10.22 16.42 -11.90
CA ALA A 257 -10.93 16.58 -13.16
C ALA A 257 -11.61 15.27 -13.61
N ALA A 258 -10.95 14.13 -13.43
CA ALA A 258 -11.49 12.81 -13.76
C ALA A 258 -12.66 12.43 -12.84
N LEU A 259 -12.51 12.59 -11.53
CA LEU A 259 -13.57 12.30 -10.55
C LEU A 259 -14.83 13.13 -10.83
N ARG A 260 -14.67 14.42 -11.13
CA ARG A 260 -15.80 15.28 -11.51
C ARG A 260 -16.51 14.80 -12.78
N ARG A 261 -15.75 14.33 -13.77
CA ARG A 261 -16.30 13.77 -15.03
C ARG A 261 -16.90 12.37 -14.86
N LEU A 262 -16.52 11.63 -13.83
CA LEU A 262 -17.15 10.35 -13.46
C LEU A 262 -18.53 10.53 -12.82
N GLY A 263 -18.89 11.76 -12.41
CA GLY A 263 -20.22 12.10 -11.93
C GLY A 263 -20.37 12.30 -10.43
N PHE A 264 -19.27 12.34 -9.66
CA PHE A 264 -19.34 12.67 -8.24
C PHE A 264 -19.83 14.11 -8.02
N ASP A 265 -20.74 14.31 -7.07
CA ASP A 265 -21.34 15.63 -6.76
C ASP A 265 -20.33 16.59 -6.12
N ARG A 266 -19.41 16.03 -5.31
CA ARG A 266 -18.29 16.74 -4.69
C ARG A 266 -17.02 15.90 -4.66
N VAL A 267 -15.91 16.55 -4.95
CA VAL A 267 -14.57 15.98 -4.97
C VAL A 267 -13.73 16.68 -3.89
N TYR A 268 -13.44 15.95 -2.82
CA TYR A 268 -12.75 16.42 -1.63
C TYR A 268 -11.42 15.70 -1.40
N ASP A 269 -10.71 16.10 -0.35
CA ASP A 269 -9.37 15.60 -0.05
C ASP A 269 -9.33 14.93 1.33
N THR A 270 -8.83 13.69 1.39
CA THR A 270 -8.65 12.97 2.67
C THR A 270 -7.63 13.69 3.55
N ASP A 271 -6.77 14.54 2.99
CA ASP A 271 -5.77 15.29 3.76
C ASP A 271 -6.42 16.25 4.79
N VAL A 272 -7.69 16.64 4.62
CA VAL A 272 -8.45 17.33 5.69
C VAL A 272 -8.67 16.41 6.88
N GLY A 273 -9.02 15.15 6.62
CA GLY A 273 -9.10 14.12 7.65
C GLY A 273 -7.73 13.84 8.29
N ALA A 274 -6.65 13.95 7.52
CA ALA A 274 -5.29 13.80 8.06
C ALA A 274 -4.93 14.95 9.00
N ASP A 275 -5.25 16.19 8.62
CA ASP A 275 -5.06 17.36 9.48
C ASP A 275 -5.89 17.26 10.78
N LEU A 276 -7.13 16.74 10.71
CA LEU A 276 -7.94 16.43 11.90
C LEU A 276 -7.26 15.37 12.79
N THR A 277 -6.78 14.28 12.18
CA THR A 277 -6.09 13.21 12.92
C THR A 277 -4.89 13.76 13.66
N ILE A 278 -4.09 14.62 13.03
CA ILE A 278 -2.94 15.24 13.70
C ILE A 278 -3.34 16.05 14.91
N LEU A 279 -4.42 16.84 14.81
CA LEU A 279 -4.81 17.71 15.91
C LEU A 279 -5.27 16.89 17.12
N GLU A 280 -6.12 15.88 16.91
CA GLU A 280 -6.59 14.99 17.98
C GLU A 280 -5.46 14.10 18.53
N GLU A 281 -4.59 13.57 17.67
CA GLU A 281 -3.51 12.66 18.09
C GLU A 281 -2.38 13.40 18.80
N ALA A 282 -2.06 14.64 18.38
CA ALA A 282 -1.15 15.51 19.11
C ALA A 282 -1.73 15.89 20.49
N HIS A 283 -3.02 16.23 20.55
CA HIS A 283 -3.71 16.49 21.80
C HIS A 283 -3.68 15.27 22.73
N GLU A 284 -4.04 14.08 22.24
CA GLU A 284 -4.01 12.82 22.99
C GLU A 284 -2.60 12.49 23.49
N PHE A 285 -1.58 12.72 22.67
CA PHE A 285 -0.18 12.55 23.09
C PHE A 285 0.17 13.49 24.26
N ILE A 286 -0.16 14.77 24.14
CA ILE A 286 0.11 15.79 25.17
C ILE A 286 -0.65 15.46 26.45
N ASP A 287 -1.91 15.05 26.35
CA ASP A 287 -2.73 14.64 27.49
C ASP A 287 -2.11 13.43 28.22
N ARG A 288 -1.76 12.36 27.49
CA ARG A 288 -1.12 11.18 28.09
C ARG A 288 0.21 11.52 28.77
N VAL A 289 1.00 12.42 28.19
CA VAL A 289 2.26 12.87 28.79
C VAL A 289 2.02 13.66 30.09
N LYS A 290 1.05 14.59 30.10
CA LYS A 290 0.78 15.47 31.26
C LYS A 290 0.05 14.74 32.39
N ASN A 291 -0.87 13.85 32.05
CA ASN A 291 -1.81 13.23 32.98
C ASN A 291 -1.46 11.77 33.35
N GLY A 292 -0.26 11.30 32.95
CA GLY A 292 0.21 9.96 33.32
C GLY A 292 -0.51 8.83 32.56
N GLY A 293 -0.95 9.10 31.33
CA GLY A 293 -1.55 8.12 30.44
C GLY A 293 -0.56 7.06 29.94
N LYS A 294 -1.07 6.01 29.29
CA LYS A 294 -0.26 4.87 28.86
C LYS A 294 0.61 5.25 27.65
N LEU A 295 1.92 5.11 27.82
CA LEU A 295 2.94 5.33 26.80
C LEU A 295 3.67 4.02 26.44
N PRO A 296 4.24 3.89 25.23
CA PRO A 296 4.17 4.85 24.10
C PRO A 296 2.75 4.98 23.55
N ILE A 297 2.37 6.16 23.05
CA ILE A 297 1.22 6.23 22.12
C ILE A 297 1.66 5.67 20.77
N ILE A 298 0.78 4.93 20.11
CA ILE A 298 1.07 4.27 18.83
C ILE A 298 -0.01 4.64 17.83
N THR A 299 0.38 5.11 16.65
CA THR A 299 -0.56 5.56 15.62
C THR A 299 -1.57 4.48 15.23
N SER A 300 -2.81 4.86 14.95
CA SER A 300 -3.92 3.95 14.60
C SER A 300 -4.39 4.08 13.14
N CYS A 301 -3.86 5.01 12.36
CA CYS A 301 -4.39 5.36 11.04
C CYS A 301 -4.26 4.25 9.96
N SER A 302 -3.36 3.28 10.17
CA SER A 302 -3.11 2.14 9.28
C SER A 302 -3.94 0.91 9.72
N PRO A 303 -5.04 0.55 9.04
CA PRO A 303 -5.93 -0.54 9.48
C PRO A 303 -5.25 -1.91 9.45
N GLY A 304 -4.30 -2.14 8.53
CA GLY A 304 -3.52 -3.38 8.53
C GLY A 304 -2.56 -3.49 9.72
N TRP A 305 -2.16 -2.35 10.29
CA TRP A 305 -1.38 -2.31 11.52
C TRP A 305 -2.30 -2.56 12.73
N VAL A 306 -3.42 -1.84 12.82
CA VAL A 306 -4.42 -2.05 13.88
C VAL A 306 -4.81 -3.53 13.95
N LYS A 307 -5.20 -4.13 12.82
CA LYS A 307 -5.59 -5.55 12.79
C LYS A 307 -4.43 -6.48 13.17
N PHE A 308 -3.18 -6.14 12.85
CA PHE A 308 -2.01 -6.90 13.31
C PHE A 308 -1.85 -6.82 14.84
N CYS A 309 -2.02 -5.62 15.42
CA CYS A 309 -2.00 -5.41 16.87
C CYS A 309 -3.11 -6.23 17.55
N GLU A 310 -4.34 -6.15 17.07
CA GLU A 310 -5.51 -6.90 17.56
C GLU A 310 -5.26 -8.42 17.60
N HIS A 311 -4.56 -8.98 16.61
CA HIS A 311 -4.29 -10.42 16.53
C HIS A 311 -3.01 -10.86 17.28
N LYS A 312 -1.97 -10.03 17.35
CA LYS A 312 -0.62 -10.47 17.75
C LYS A 312 -0.05 -9.73 18.97
N PHE A 313 -0.54 -8.53 19.27
CA PHE A 313 -0.07 -7.65 20.33
C PHE A 313 -1.25 -7.03 21.12
N PRO A 314 -2.23 -7.83 21.60
CA PRO A 314 -3.40 -7.28 22.27
C PRO A 314 -3.08 -6.51 23.56
N ASP A 315 -1.93 -6.76 24.17
CA ASP A 315 -1.38 -6.03 25.32
C ASP A 315 -1.04 -4.56 25.02
N PHE A 316 -0.88 -4.20 23.73
CA PHE A 316 -0.64 -2.84 23.25
C PHE A 316 -1.90 -2.13 22.73
N LEU A 317 -3.11 -2.69 22.89
CA LEU A 317 -4.33 -2.04 22.39
C LEU A 317 -4.60 -0.69 23.05
N ASP A 318 -4.40 -0.57 24.36
CA ASP A 318 -4.52 0.70 25.09
C ASP A 318 -3.43 1.72 24.71
N ASN A 319 -2.34 1.26 24.08
CA ASN A 319 -1.28 2.13 23.56
C ASN A 319 -1.65 2.72 22.20
N LEU A 320 -2.60 2.14 21.47
CA LEU A 320 -3.08 2.74 20.22
C LEU A 320 -3.74 4.08 20.51
N SER A 321 -3.51 5.06 19.62
CA SER A 321 -4.27 6.29 19.60
C SER A 321 -5.75 5.97 19.42
N SER A 322 -6.60 6.61 20.22
CA SER A 322 -8.04 6.49 20.12
C SER A 322 -8.59 7.21 18.88
N CYS A 323 -7.79 8.07 18.24
CA CYS A 323 -8.17 8.77 17.02
C CYS A 323 -8.58 7.79 15.92
N LYS A 324 -9.70 8.07 15.25
CA LYS A 324 -10.05 7.47 13.96
C LYS A 324 -8.97 7.80 12.92
N SER A 325 -8.90 6.98 11.89
CA SER A 325 -7.99 7.27 10.78
C SER A 325 -8.49 8.45 9.92
N PRO A 326 -7.63 9.05 9.08
CA PRO A 326 -8.03 10.15 8.18
C PRO A 326 -9.25 9.84 7.32
N GLN A 327 -9.38 8.59 6.85
CA GLN A 327 -10.54 8.14 6.09
C GLN A 327 -11.82 8.26 6.92
N GLN A 328 -11.79 7.74 8.15
CA GLN A 328 -12.97 7.64 8.99
C GLN A 328 -13.31 8.98 9.64
N MET A 329 -12.32 9.78 10.02
CA MET A 329 -12.55 11.17 10.45
C MET A 329 -13.18 12.02 9.33
N PHE A 330 -12.68 11.89 8.09
CA PHE A 330 -13.31 12.57 6.96
C PHE A 330 -14.77 12.13 6.79
N GLY A 331 -15.03 10.83 6.79
CA GLY A 331 -16.38 10.27 6.68
C GLY A 331 -17.32 10.75 7.78
N ALA A 332 -16.87 10.71 9.03
CA ALA A 332 -17.61 11.20 10.19
C ALA A 332 -17.95 12.69 10.06
N VAL A 333 -16.99 13.53 9.65
CA VAL A 333 -17.23 14.97 9.41
C VAL A 333 -18.19 15.20 8.24
N ALA A 334 -18.06 14.43 7.16
CA ALA A 334 -18.96 14.50 6.02
C ALA A 334 -20.42 14.19 6.41
N LYS A 335 -20.63 13.15 7.22
CA LYS A 335 -21.96 12.68 7.62
C LYS A 335 -22.55 13.45 8.80
N THR A 336 -21.77 14.30 9.47
CA THR A 336 -22.24 15.10 10.61
C THR A 336 -22.23 16.58 10.27
N TRP A 337 -21.08 17.22 10.36
CA TRP A 337 -20.92 18.66 10.16
C TRP A 337 -21.33 19.12 8.76
N TYR A 338 -20.83 18.45 7.71
CA TYR A 338 -21.14 18.82 6.33
C TYR A 338 -22.61 18.56 6.00
N ALA A 339 -23.14 17.40 6.39
CA ALA A 339 -24.57 17.09 6.28
C ALA A 339 -25.46 18.17 6.90
N GLN A 340 -25.12 18.61 8.12
CA GLN A 340 -25.84 19.70 8.79
C GLN A 340 -25.69 21.03 8.05
N LYS A 341 -24.49 21.35 7.56
CA LYS A 341 -24.20 22.62 6.86
C LYS A 341 -24.95 22.74 5.53
N GLU A 342 -25.06 21.64 4.78
CA GLU A 342 -25.76 21.61 3.49
C GLU A 342 -27.26 21.27 3.61
N GLY A 343 -27.72 20.87 4.81
CA GLY A 343 -29.12 20.48 5.03
C GLY A 343 -29.49 19.15 4.35
N ILE A 344 -28.55 18.21 4.26
CA ILE A 344 -28.72 16.88 3.65
C ILE A 344 -28.83 15.83 4.76
N ASP A 345 -29.78 14.91 4.65
CA ASP A 345 -29.87 13.77 5.58
C ASP A 345 -28.62 12.89 5.43
N PRO A 346 -27.90 12.55 6.52
CA PRO A 346 -26.69 11.71 6.45
C PRO A 346 -26.87 10.37 5.70
N LYS A 347 -28.09 9.82 5.69
CA LYS A 347 -28.42 8.57 4.97
C LYS A 347 -28.44 8.72 3.44
N ASP A 348 -28.56 9.96 2.96
CA ASP A 348 -28.64 10.29 1.54
C ASP A 348 -27.30 10.77 0.99
N ILE A 349 -26.32 11.05 1.86
CA ILE A 349 -24.93 11.21 1.46
C ILE A 349 -24.33 9.82 1.23
N VAL A 350 -23.56 9.62 0.16
CA VAL A 350 -22.72 8.42 -0.02
C VAL A 350 -21.26 8.87 -0.05
N VAL A 351 -20.46 8.40 0.90
CA VAL A 351 -19.04 8.75 1.01
C VAL A 351 -18.20 7.65 0.39
N VAL A 352 -17.50 8.00 -0.68
CA VAL A 352 -16.53 7.13 -1.36
C VAL A 352 -15.12 7.62 -1.06
N SER A 353 -14.24 6.72 -0.65
CA SER A 353 -12.82 7.03 -0.46
C SER A 353 -11.96 6.32 -1.50
N ILE A 354 -11.01 7.03 -2.12
CA ILE A 354 -10.01 6.44 -3.01
C ILE A 354 -8.71 6.26 -2.24
N MET A 355 -8.31 5.01 -2.06
CA MET A 355 -7.29 4.60 -1.10
C MET A 355 -6.22 3.73 -1.76
N PRO A 356 -4.93 3.90 -1.42
CA PRO A 356 -3.86 3.04 -1.91
C PRO A 356 -3.84 1.66 -1.21
N CYS A 357 -4.93 1.28 -0.53
CA CYS A 357 -4.94 0.26 0.50
C CYS A 357 -6.21 -0.59 0.43
N THR A 358 -6.06 -1.91 0.40
CA THR A 358 -7.18 -2.85 0.47
C THR A 358 -7.74 -2.99 1.89
N ALA A 359 -6.93 -2.76 2.93
CA ALA A 359 -7.40 -2.84 4.32
C ALA A 359 -8.38 -1.71 4.68
N LYS A 360 -8.43 -0.63 3.89
CA LYS A 360 -9.43 0.43 4.04
C LYS A 360 -10.85 -0.03 3.70
N LYS A 361 -11.01 -1.01 2.79
CA LYS A 361 -12.30 -1.68 2.55
C LYS A 361 -12.81 -2.42 3.79
N PHE A 362 -11.90 -3.05 4.55
CA PHE A 362 -12.23 -3.66 5.83
C PHE A 362 -12.57 -2.62 6.90
N GLU A 363 -11.83 -1.51 6.94
CA GLU A 363 -12.07 -0.43 7.91
C GLU A 363 -13.48 0.18 7.79
N CYS A 364 -14.02 0.33 6.57
CA CYS A 364 -15.41 0.76 6.33
C CYS A 364 -16.49 -0.15 6.94
N LYS A 365 -16.13 -1.36 7.34
CA LYS A 365 -17.06 -2.36 7.91
C LYS A 365 -16.77 -2.66 9.39
N ARG A 366 -15.89 -1.88 10.02
CA ARG A 366 -15.64 -2.01 11.47
C ARG A 366 -16.80 -1.40 12.24
N ASP A 367 -17.06 -1.99 13.40
CA ASP A 367 -17.94 -1.40 14.40
C ASP A 367 -17.39 -0.03 14.84
N ASP A 368 -18.28 0.83 15.35
CA ASP A 368 -17.99 2.20 15.81
C ASP A 368 -17.48 3.18 14.72
N GLN A 369 -17.54 2.81 13.44
CA GLN A 369 -17.30 3.69 12.28
C GLN A 369 -18.62 4.22 11.70
N SER A 370 -19.45 4.80 12.56
CA SER A 370 -20.79 5.29 12.20
C SER A 370 -21.26 6.46 13.07
N ALA A 371 -20.50 7.55 13.10
CA ALA A 371 -20.75 8.70 13.97
C ALA A 371 -22.14 9.34 13.78
N ALA A 372 -22.74 9.19 12.61
CA ALA A 372 -24.10 9.68 12.31
C ALA A 372 -25.18 8.58 12.38
N GLY A 373 -24.89 7.42 12.97
CA GLY A 373 -25.78 6.25 12.98
C GLY A 373 -25.87 5.51 11.63
N VAL A 374 -25.11 5.97 10.63
CA VAL A 374 -24.85 5.34 9.34
C VAL A 374 -23.34 5.23 9.14
N PRO A 375 -22.83 4.34 8.26
CA PRO A 375 -21.39 4.21 8.04
C PRO A 375 -20.73 5.56 7.72
N ASP A 376 -19.60 5.84 8.39
CA ASP A 376 -18.80 7.05 8.16
C ASP A 376 -18.32 7.10 6.69
N VAL A 377 -17.87 5.94 6.17
CA VAL A 377 -17.49 5.75 4.76
C VAL A 377 -18.20 4.53 4.20
N ASP A 378 -18.98 4.74 3.14
CA ASP A 378 -19.81 3.70 2.52
C ASP A 378 -18.96 2.73 1.67
N PHE A 379 -18.04 3.28 0.86
CA PHE A 379 -17.17 2.51 -0.03
C PHE A 379 -15.73 3.02 -0.01
N ALA A 380 -14.77 2.09 -0.05
CA ALA A 380 -13.37 2.40 -0.32
C ALA A 380 -12.96 1.74 -1.64
N LEU A 381 -12.49 2.52 -2.61
CA LEU A 381 -11.96 2.04 -3.89
C LEU A 381 -10.43 2.14 -3.88
N THR A 382 -9.75 1.19 -4.53
CA THR A 382 -8.30 1.25 -4.72
C THR A 382 -7.90 2.24 -5.82
N THR A 383 -6.60 2.55 -5.91
CA THR A 383 -6.04 3.26 -7.07
C THR A 383 -6.34 2.55 -8.39
N ARG A 384 -6.38 1.21 -8.38
CA ARG A 384 -6.64 0.40 -9.58
C ARG A 384 -8.12 0.42 -9.96
N GLU A 385 -9.02 0.38 -8.98
CA GLU A 385 -10.46 0.55 -9.20
C GLU A 385 -10.77 1.92 -9.79
N LEU A 386 -10.18 3.00 -9.27
CA LEU A 386 -10.33 4.33 -9.87
C LEU A 386 -9.77 4.37 -11.31
N ALA A 387 -8.59 3.80 -11.55
CA ALA A 387 -8.02 3.76 -12.90
C ALA A 387 -8.96 3.03 -13.89
N ALA A 388 -9.54 1.89 -13.47
CA ALA A 388 -10.51 1.16 -14.27
C ALA A 388 -11.78 1.98 -14.54
N MET A 389 -12.29 2.73 -13.56
CA MET A 389 -13.43 3.64 -13.77
C MET A 389 -13.12 4.71 -14.83
N ILE A 390 -11.93 5.32 -14.76
CA ILE A 390 -11.48 6.35 -15.72
C ILE A 390 -11.38 5.76 -17.14
N ASP A 391 -10.76 4.58 -17.28
CA ASP A 391 -10.64 3.88 -18.57
C ASP A 391 -12.02 3.50 -19.12
N HIS A 392 -12.92 2.94 -18.28
CA HIS A 392 -14.27 2.55 -18.68
C HIS A 392 -15.14 3.75 -19.10
N ALA A 393 -14.94 4.91 -18.49
CA ALA A 393 -15.60 6.14 -18.88
C ALA A 393 -15.04 6.76 -20.18
N GLY A 394 -13.96 6.21 -20.74
CA GLY A 394 -13.33 6.71 -21.96
C GLY A 394 -12.59 8.05 -21.78
N LEU A 395 -12.20 8.38 -20.55
CA LEU A 395 -11.51 9.63 -20.24
C LEU A 395 -10.04 9.54 -20.65
N LEU A 396 -9.61 10.46 -21.52
CA LEU A 396 -8.19 10.62 -21.87
C LEU A 396 -7.45 11.30 -20.72
N PHE A 397 -7.14 10.54 -19.67
CA PHE A 397 -6.61 11.05 -18.39
C PHE A 397 -5.43 12.02 -18.55
N THR A 398 -4.48 11.70 -19.43
CA THR A 398 -3.28 12.53 -19.67
C THR A 398 -3.57 13.87 -20.34
N GLN A 399 -4.77 14.03 -20.93
CA GLN A 399 -5.23 15.25 -21.61
C GLN A 399 -6.23 16.06 -20.77
N LEU A 400 -6.61 15.57 -19.59
CA LEU A 400 -7.49 16.31 -18.71
C LEU A 400 -6.80 17.59 -18.20
N PRO A 401 -7.56 18.69 -18.04
CA PRO A 401 -7.05 19.88 -17.38
C PRO A 401 -6.77 19.57 -15.91
N ASP A 402 -5.97 20.43 -15.28
CA ASP A 402 -5.85 20.43 -13.83
C ASP A 402 -7.03 21.21 -13.23
N GLU A 403 -7.72 20.59 -12.27
CA GLU A 403 -8.82 21.20 -11.51
C GLU A 403 -8.56 21.04 -10.00
N ASP A 404 -9.08 21.95 -9.18
CA ASP A 404 -8.91 21.87 -7.73
C ASP A 404 -10.10 21.15 -7.05
N PHE A 405 -9.80 20.62 -5.85
CA PHE A 405 -10.80 20.05 -4.95
C PHE A 405 -11.84 21.10 -4.55
N ASP A 406 -13.04 20.66 -4.21
CA ASP A 406 -14.14 21.54 -3.80
C ASP A 406 -13.91 22.05 -2.37
N ALA A 407 -14.24 23.32 -2.11
CA ALA A 407 -14.22 23.88 -0.76
C ALA A 407 -15.49 23.49 0.04
N PRO A 408 -15.47 23.48 1.38
CA PRO A 408 -14.30 23.71 2.24
C PRO A 408 -13.42 22.47 2.41
N LEU A 409 -13.96 21.25 2.27
CA LEU A 409 -13.27 19.98 2.57
C LEU A 409 -12.20 19.55 1.53
N GLY A 410 -11.74 20.50 0.71
CA GLY A 410 -10.62 20.35 -0.22
C GLY A 410 -9.42 21.26 0.09
N VAL A 411 -9.50 22.10 1.12
CA VAL A 411 -8.41 22.99 1.54
C VAL A 411 -7.55 22.29 2.60
N THR A 412 -6.30 21.98 2.24
CA THR A 412 -5.43 21.08 3.01
C THR A 412 -4.08 21.72 3.31
N THR A 413 -3.28 21.04 4.13
CA THR A 413 -1.92 21.47 4.45
C THR A 413 -0.88 20.47 3.98
N GLY A 414 0.38 20.92 3.89
CA GLY A 414 1.52 20.07 3.62
C GLY A 414 1.78 19.00 4.69
N ALA A 415 1.29 19.20 5.92
CA ALA A 415 1.32 18.17 6.96
C ALA A 415 0.40 16.98 6.60
N GLY A 416 -0.81 17.25 6.11
CA GLY A 416 -1.70 16.23 5.55
C GLY A 416 -1.10 15.53 4.33
N ALA A 417 -0.51 16.28 3.40
CA ALA A 417 0.04 15.74 2.15
C ALA A 417 1.12 14.66 2.34
N ILE A 418 1.94 14.75 3.40
CA ILE A 418 3.03 13.79 3.64
C ILE A 418 2.59 12.48 4.31
N PHE A 419 1.34 12.36 4.78
CA PHE A 419 0.82 11.13 5.43
C PHE A 419 1.05 9.85 4.62
N GLY A 420 1.08 9.97 3.29
CA GLY A 420 1.28 8.84 2.40
C GLY A 420 2.66 8.19 2.50
N ALA A 421 3.67 8.93 2.97
CA ALA A 421 5.05 8.47 3.14
C ALA A 421 5.29 7.97 4.58
N THR A 422 6.09 6.92 4.74
CA THR A 422 6.51 6.49 6.09
C THR A 422 7.30 7.60 6.80
N GLY A 423 6.85 7.95 8.01
CA GLY A 423 7.36 9.07 8.80
C GLY A 423 6.60 10.38 8.60
N GLY A 424 5.69 10.43 7.62
CA GLY A 424 4.88 11.63 7.38
C GLY A 424 3.89 11.92 8.50
N VAL A 425 3.29 10.90 9.11
CA VAL A 425 2.37 11.08 10.24
C VAL A 425 3.13 11.57 11.47
N MET A 426 4.27 10.93 11.79
CA MET A 426 5.15 11.35 12.86
C MET A 426 5.61 12.79 12.68
N GLU A 427 6.09 13.14 11.49
CA GLU A 427 6.54 14.51 11.19
C GLU A 427 5.40 15.53 11.34
N ALA A 428 4.22 15.22 10.78
CA ALA A 428 3.05 16.09 10.88
C ALA A 428 2.58 16.28 12.35
N ALA A 429 2.63 15.22 13.15
CA ALA A 429 2.30 15.28 14.57
C ALA A 429 3.33 16.09 15.36
N LEU A 430 4.63 15.92 15.10
CA LEU A 430 5.69 16.69 15.73
C LEU A 430 5.57 18.20 15.39
N ARG A 431 5.20 18.56 14.16
CA ARG A 431 4.97 19.96 13.76
C ARG A 431 3.90 20.64 14.62
N THR A 432 2.86 19.91 15.03
CA THR A 432 1.78 20.46 15.88
C THR A 432 2.13 20.37 17.36
N ALA A 433 2.54 19.19 17.83
CA ALA A 433 2.79 18.95 19.25
C ALA A 433 3.90 19.85 19.82
N VAL A 434 4.95 20.16 19.04
CA VAL A 434 6.03 21.03 19.52
C VAL A 434 5.54 22.45 19.74
N GLU A 435 4.86 23.07 18.78
CA GLU A 435 4.36 24.45 18.92
C GLU A 435 3.32 24.56 20.05
N GLU A 436 2.47 23.53 20.22
CA GLU A 436 1.46 23.51 21.27
C GLU A 436 2.06 23.34 22.67
N LEU A 437 3.16 22.59 22.79
CA LEU A 437 3.87 22.41 24.07
C LEU A 437 4.77 23.60 24.42
N THR A 438 5.42 24.24 23.44
CA THR A 438 6.34 25.36 23.69
C THR A 438 5.65 26.71 23.69
N GLY A 439 4.52 26.85 22.98
CA GLY A 439 3.89 28.13 22.68
C GLY A 439 4.68 28.98 21.68
N GLU A 440 5.74 28.42 21.07
CA GLU A 440 6.63 29.10 20.13
C GLU A 440 6.52 28.50 18.72
N GLN A 441 6.62 29.35 17.70
CA GLN A 441 6.63 28.88 16.31
C GLN A 441 7.92 28.11 15.98
N LEU A 442 7.78 27.02 15.25
CA LEU A 442 8.90 26.19 14.80
C LEU A 442 9.76 26.94 13.77
N GLN A 443 11.06 27.06 14.07
CA GLN A 443 12.04 27.62 13.14
C GLN A 443 12.38 26.67 11.97
N LYS A 444 12.32 25.34 12.21
CA LYS A 444 12.53 24.28 11.21
C LYS A 444 11.35 23.31 11.22
N LEU A 445 10.63 23.24 10.10
CA LEU A 445 9.46 22.37 9.94
C LEU A 445 9.81 20.93 9.51
N ASP A 446 11.01 20.74 8.96
CA ASP A 446 11.43 19.48 8.37
C ASP A 446 12.14 18.60 9.42
N PHE A 447 11.50 17.49 9.79
CA PHE A 447 12.04 16.47 10.70
C PHE A 447 12.68 15.34 9.88
N GLU A 448 13.88 15.59 9.37
CA GLU A 448 14.54 14.72 8.39
C GLU A 448 14.92 13.33 8.94
N GLU A 449 15.11 13.20 10.26
CA GLU A 449 15.50 11.96 10.93
C GLU A 449 14.40 10.88 10.85
N VAL A 450 13.14 11.29 10.72
CA VAL A 450 11.99 10.39 10.59
C VAL A 450 11.61 10.10 9.13
N ARG A 451 12.26 10.76 8.15
CA ARG A 451 12.01 10.56 6.71
C ARG A 451 12.77 9.37 6.13
N GLY A 452 12.42 9.00 4.89
CA GLY A 452 13.12 7.99 4.10
C GLY A 452 12.59 6.56 4.27
N THR A 453 13.20 5.61 3.56
CA THR A 453 12.63 4.27 3.30
C THR A 453 13.20 3.15 4.18
N LYS A 454 14.02 3.49 5.19
CA LYS A 454 14.53 2.54 6.19
C LYS A 454 13.36 1.92 6.99
N GLY A 455 13.49 0.64 7.34
CA GLY A 455 12.42 -0.12 7.99
C GLY A 455 12.09 0.33 9.42
N ILE A 456 13.09 0.76 10.18
CA ILE A 456 12.94 1.38 11.51
C ILE A 456 13.78 2.65 11.50
N LYS A 457 13.18 3.75 11.93
CA LYS A 457 13.83 5.05 12.10
C LYS A 457 13.55 5.50 13.53
N GLU A 458 14.57 6.02 14.20
CA GLU A 458 14.50 6.45 15.60
C GLU A 458 15.05 7.87 15.69
N ALA A 459 14.40 8.70 16.51
CA ALA A 459 14.88 10.04 16.81
C ALA A 459 14.53 10.43 18.25
N SER A 460 15.26 11.39 18.78
CA SER A 460 14.98 12.02 20.06
C SER A 460 14.95 13.53 19.86
N TYR A 461 13.88 14.17 20.34
CA TYR A 461 13.69 15.60 20.26
C TYR A 461 13.54 16.18 21.66
N GLU A 462 14.15 17.33 21.92
CA GLU A 462 13.94 18.08 23.17
C GLU A 462 12.75 19.02 22.95
N VAL A 463 11.65 18.79 23.67
CA VAL A 463 10.39 19.53 23.53
C VAL A 463 9.94 19.99 24.91
N ALA A 464 9.83 21.30 25.12
CA ALA A 464 9.44 21.91 26.40
C ALA A 464 10.22 21.37 27.62
N GLY A 465 11.52 21.09 27.45
CA GLY A 465 12.39 20.54 28.50
C GLY A 465 12.25 19.03 28.75
N MET A 466 11.45 18.32 27.95
CA MET A 466 11.32 16.87 27.96
C MET A 466 11.98 16.25 26.72
N LYS A 467 12.73 15.18 26.94
CA LYS A 467 13.29 14.38 25.86
C LYS A 467 12.26 13.39 25.31
N VAL A 468 11.70 13.68 24.14
CA VAL A 468 10.71 12.86 23.44
C VAL A 468 11.41 11.90 22.47
N ASN A 469 11.50 10.63 22.86
CA ASN A 469 11.94 9.54 22.00
C ASN A 469 10.80 9.05 21.09
N VAL A 470 11.04 9.03 19.78
CA VAL A 470 10.07 8.56 18.79
C VAL A 470 10.63 7.44 17.91
N ALA A 471 9.73 6.61 17.39
CA ALA A 471 10.06 5.60 16.39
C ALA A 471 9.09 5.66 15.21
N VAL A 472 9.62 5.49 14.00
CA VAL A 472 8.82 5.32 12.78
C VAL A 472 9.12 3.95 12.21
N VAL A 473 8.07 3.15 12.09
CA VAL A 473 8.16 1.73 11.76
C VAL A 473 7.42 1.43 10.47
N SER A 474 8.15 0.90 9.49
CA SER A 474 7.64 0.61 8.16
C SER A 474 7.68 -0.88 7.87
N GLY A 475 6.51 -1.50 7.76
CA GLY A 475 6.36 -2.94 7.61
C GLY A 475 6.13 -3.66 8.94
N LEU A 476 5.18 -4.61 8.95
CA LEU A 476 4.77 -5.31 10.17
C LEU A 476 5.85 -6.22 10.77
N ALA A 477 6.80 -6.73 9.97
CA ALA A 477 7.96 -7.44 10.50
C ALA A 477 8.83 -6.54 11.39
N ASN A 478 8.96 -5.27 11.03
CA ASN A 478 9.66 -4.27 11.85
C ASN A 478 8.80 -3.87 13.05
N ALA A 479 7.48 -3.76 12.89
CA ALA A 479 6.56 -3.46 13.99
C ALA A 479 6.62 -4.51 15.10
N LYS A 480 6.62 -5.79 14.72
CA LYS A 480 6.85 -6.91 15.64
C LYS A 480 8.12 -6.72 16.46
N LYS A 481 9.24 -6.46 15.80
CA LYS A 481 10.54 -6.25 16.47
C LYS A 481 10.48 -5.09 17.46
N VAL A 482 9.95 -3.93 17.04
CA VAL A 482 9.88 -2.74 17.89
C VAL A 482 8.99 -2.97 19.10
N LEU A 483 7.82 -3.59 18.93
CA LEU A 483 6.95 -3.90 20.06
C LEU A 483 7.55 -4.93 21.02
N GLU A 484 8.25 -5.94 20.52
CA GLU A 484 9.01 -6.88 21.36
C GLU A 484 10.11 -6.15 22.15
N ASP A 485 10.86 -5.24 21.52
CA ASP A 485 11.89 -4.45 22.19
C ASP A 485 11.31 -3.50 23.26
N VAL A 486 10.11 -2.94 23.04
CA VAL A 486 9.38 -2.13 24.04
C VAL A 486 8.89 -3.01 25.19
N ARG A 487 8.25 -4.15 24.89
CA ARG A 487 7.74 -5.10 25.89
C ARG A 487 8.85 -5.63 26.80
N ASP A 488 10.02 -5.91 26.22
CA ASP A 488 11.20 -6.40 26.94
C ASP A 488 11.96 -5.28 27.70
N GLY A 489 11.53 -4.02 27.59
CA GLY A 489 12.20 -2.88 28.22
C GLY A 489 13.55 -2.50 27.61
N LYS A 490 13.90 -3.04 26.42
CA LYS A 490 15.14 -2.73 25.70
C LYS A 490 15.12 -1.32 25.09
N LYS A 491 13.92 -0.84 24.76
CA LYS A 491 13.69 0.48 24.15
C LYS A 491 12.53 1.17 24.87
N GLN A 492 12.65 2.49 25.06
CA GLN A 492 11.61 3.33 25.63
C GLN A 492 11.29 4.46 24.65
N TYR A 493 10.06 4.46 24.15
CA TYR A 493 9.52 5.50 23.28
C TYR A 493 8.34 6.18 23.94
N HIS A 494 8.05 7.40 23.49
CA HIS A 494 6.84 8.13 23.85
C HIS A 494 5.82 8.07 22.72
N PHE A 495 6.27 8.05 21.47
CA PHE A 495 5.40 8.00 20.29
C PHE A 495 5.98 7.07 19.21
N ILE A 496 5.16 6.15 18.70
CA ILE A 496 5.52 5.23 17.61
C ILE A 496 4.54 5.39 16.44
N GLU A 497 5.05 5.72 15.25
CA GLU A 497 4.31 5.56 14.00
C GLU A 497 4.49 4.15 13.47
N VAL A 498 3.39 3.47 13.11
CA VAL A 498 3.44 2.17 12.45
C VAL A 498 2.62 2.12 11.17
N MET A 499 3.31 1.86 10.07
CA MET A 499 2.72 1.60 8.76
C MET A 499 2.85 0.13 8.40
N ALA A 500 1.74 -0.54 8.08
CA ALA A 500 1.77 -1.97 7.72
C ALA A 500 2.58 -2.26 6.44
N CYS A 501 2.51 -1.34 5.48
CA CYS A 501 3.16 -1.50 4.17
C CYS A 501 4.58 -0.91 4.20
N PRO A 502 5.61 -1.63 3.69
CA PRO A 502 6.96 -1.10 3.59
C PRO A 502 7.00 0.15 2.70
N GLY A 503 7.54 1.26 3.19
CA GLY A 503 7.53 2.57 2.55
C GLY A 503 6.30 3.44 2.87
N GLY A 504 5.30 2.93 3.58
CA GLY A 504 4.04 3.64 3.84
C GLY A 504 2.97 3.38 2.77
N CYS A 505 1.93 4.21 2.76
CA CYS A 505 0.78 4.10 1.88
C CYS A 505 1.12 4.26 0.38
N VAL A 506 2.21 4.94 0.03
CA VAL A 506 2.75 5.00 -1.35
C VAL A 506 3.08 3.62 -1.94
N ASN A 507 3.21 2.58 -1.11
CA ASN A 507 3.41 1.20 -1.53
C ASN A 507 2.35 0.25 -0.96
N GLY A 508 1.14 0.76 -0.72
CA GLY A 508 0.01 -0.01 -0.22
C GLY A 508 -0.52 -1.05 -1.22
N GLY A 509 -1.29 -2.02 -0.72
CA GLY A 509 -1.80 -3.14 -1.53
C GLY A 509 -2.78 -2.77 -2.64
N GLY A 510 -3.34 -1.55 -2.62
CA GLY A 510 -4.25 -1.01 -3.64
C GLY A 510 -3.56 -0.19 -4.75
N GLN A 511 -2.23 -0.02 -4.68
CA GLN A 511 -1.47 0.78 -5.64
C GLN A 511 -1.33 0.14 -7.03
N PRO A 512 -0.94 0.87 -8.07
CA PRO A 512 -0.66 0.29 -9.39
C PRO A 512 0.31 -0.88 -9.30
N ILE A 513 0.00 -1.98 -10.00
CA ILE A 513 0.85 -3.16 -10.02
C ILE A 513 2.04 -2.89 -10.95
N GLN A 514 3.24 -2.90 -10.38
CA GLN A 514 4.49 -2.78 -11.12
C GLN A 514 5.08 -4.16 -11.41
N PRO A 515 5.57 -4.42 -12.65
CA PRO A 515 6.14 -5.71 -13.02
C PRO A 515 7.41 -5.98 -12.21
N GLY A 516 7.81 -7.26 -12.12
CA GLY A 516 9.03 -7.65 -11.40
C GLY A 516 10.29 -6.91 -11.89
N SER A 517 10.35 -6.55 -13.18
CA SER A 517 11.48 -5.81 -13.75
C SER A 517 11.63 -4.38 -13.22
N VAL A 518 10.54 -3.76 -12.78
CA VAL A 518 10.52 -2.45 -12.13
C VAL A 518 10.65 -2.63 -10.61
N ARG A 519 9.77 -3.44 -10.00
CA ARG A 519 9.68 -3.61 -8.54
C ARG A 519 11.00 -4.05 -7.90
N ASN A 520 11.79 -4.87 -8.59
CA ASN A 520 13.05 -5.40 -8.05
C ASN A 520 14.23 -4.43 -8.19
N PHE A 521 14.14 -3.39 -9.01
CA PHE A 521 15.31 -2.58 -9.42
C PHE A 521 15.07 -1.08 -9.44
N VAL A 522 13.85 -0.62 -9.16
CA VAL A 522 13.48 0.79 -9.03
C VAL A 522 13.03 1.05 -7.60
N ASP A 523 13.51 2.13 -6.99
CA ASP A 523 13.03 2.57 -5.68
C ASP A 523 11.65 3.23 -5.78
N LEU A 524 10.62 2.40 -5.96
CA LEU A 524 9.22 2.83 -6.04
C LEU A 524 8.81 3.65 -4.81
N LYS A 525 9.27 3.23 -3.63
CA LYS A 525 8.91 3.86 -2.35
C LYS A 525 9.50 5.27 -2.28
N GLY A 526 10.79 5.42 -2.59
CA GLY A 526 11.48 6.70 -2.58
C GLY A 526 10.94 7.68 -3.62
N LEU A 527 10.75 7.22 -4.86
CA LEU A 527 10.25 8.08 -5.95
C LEU A 527 8.84 8.62 -5.68
N ARG A 528 7.91 7.76 -5.23
CA ARG A 528 6.55 8.18 -4.89
C ARG A 528 6.51 9.08 -3.66
N ALA A 529 7.28 8.76 -2.61
CA ALA A 529 7.33 9.58 -1.40
C ALA A 529 7.95 10.96 -1.65
N LYS A 530 8.97 11.06 -2.51
CA LYS A 530 9.61 12.32 -2.89
C LYS A 530 8.60 13.36 -3.39
N ALA A 531 7.65 12.93 -4.21
CA ALA A 531 6.62 13.79 -4.78
C ALA A 531 5.68 14.38 -3.71
N LEU A 532 5.35 13.62 -2.65
CA LEU A 532 4.56 14.14 -1.52
C LEU A 532 5.32 15.19 -0.71
N TYR A 533 6.61 14.96 -0.47
CA TYR A 533 7.47 15.96 0.20
C TYR A 533 7.77 17.19 -0.67
N GLU A 534 7.70 17.07 -2.00
CA GLU A 534 7.76 18.21 -2.91
C GLU A 534 6.47 19.03 -2.86
N GLU A 535 5.31 18.36 -2.79
CA GLU A 535 4.01 19.03 -2.61
C GLU A 535 3.93 19.79 -1.27
N ASP A 536 4.30 19.16 -0.15
CA ASP A 536 4.37 19.83 1.16
C ASP A 536 5.23 21.10 1.12
N ARG A 537 6.40 21.06 0.46
CA ARG A 537 7.28 22.23 0.34
C ARG A 537 6.69 23.36 -0.50
N ASN A 538 5.78 23.05 -1.42
CA ASN A 538 5.17 24.02 -2.32
C ASN A 538 3.83 24.56 -1.79
N LEU A 539 3.28 23.98 -0.72
CA LEU A 539 2.04 24.45 -0.11
C LEU A 539 2.30 25.62 0.85
N PRO A 540 1.43 26.65 0.85
CA PRO A 540 1.58 27.80 1.75
C PRO A 540 1.30 27.43 3.22
N LEU A 541 0.40 26.47 3.46
CA LEU A 541 0.09 25.93 4.77
C LEU A 541 0.79 24.59 4.94
N ARG A 542 1.64 24.44 5.96
CA ARG A 542 2.44 23.22 6.19
C ARG A 542 2.23 22.60 7.57
N LYS A 543 1.29 23.12 8.35
CA LYS A 543 0.99 22.69 9.72
C LYS A 543 -0.52 22.49 9.85
N SER A 544 -0.94 21.32 10.33
CA SER A 544 -2.36 20.93 10.39
C SER A 544 -3.20 21.91 11.24
N HIS A 545 -2.67 22.37 12.37
CA HIS A 545 -3.34 23.35 13.25
C HIS A 545 -3.47 24.75 12.64
N GLU A 546 -2.80 25.04 11.52
CA GLU A 546 -2.99 26.30 10.78
C GLU A 546 -4.10 26.23 9.74
N SER A 547 -4.61 25.04 9.43
CA SER A 547 -5.65 24.84 8.44
C SER A 547 -6.91 25.65 8.77
N PRO A 548 -7.41 26.49 7.84
CA PRO A 548 -8.60 27.29 8.08
C PRO A 548 -9.85 26.43 8.26
N VAL A 549 -9.92 25.28 7.57
CA VAL A 549 -11.05 24.34 7.65
C VAL A 549 -11.11 23.70 9.03
N ILE A 550 -9.95 23.28 9.55
CA ILE A 550 -9.85 22.68 10.88
C ILE A 550 -10.25 23.70 11.93
N LYS A 551 -9.74 24.93 11.85
CA LYS A 551 -10.14 26.03 12.75
C LYS A 551 -11.65 26.28 12.72
N GLU A 552 -12.27 26.28 11.53
CA GLU A 552 -13.73 26.43 11.40
C GLU A 552 -14.48 25.25 12.04
N LEU A 553 -14.04 24.01 11.82
CA LEU A 553 -14.66 22.81 12.39
C LEU A 553 -14.66 22.86 13.93
N TYR A 554 -13.53 23.20 14.55
CA TYR A 554 -13.49 23.33 16.00
C TYR A 554 -14.28 24.53 16.50
N ALA A 555 -14.12 25.72 15.90
CA ALA A 555 -14.83 26.91 16.34
C ALA A 555 -16.36 26.80 16.23
N SER A 556 -16.86 26.11 15.20
CA SER A 556 -18.31 26.03 14.92
C SER A 556 -18.98 24.75 15.40
N PHE A 557 -18.24 23.65 15.61
CA PHE A 557 -18.85 22.33 15.77
C PHE A 557 -18.28 21.51 16.91
N PHE A 558 -16.96 21.35 17.01
CA PHE A 558 -16.33 20.47 18.02
C PHE A 558 -15.95 21.18 19.31
N GLY A 559 -15.71 22.49 19.29
CA GLY A 559 -15.15 23.25 20.42
C GLY A 559 -13.64 23.16 20.45
N GLU A 560 -13.11 22.19 21.19
CA GLU A 560 -11.67 21.97 21.35
C GLU A 560 -11.30 20.49 21.06
N PRO A 561 -10.03 20.20 20.69
CA PRO A 561 -9.53 18.83 20.61
C PRO A 561 -9.73 18.07 21.91
N GLY A 562 -10.08 16.78 21.83
CA GLY A 562 -10.39 15.95 22.99
C GLY A 562 -11.71 16.26 23.71
N SER A 563 -12.50 17.24 23.24
CA SER A 563 -13.82 17.52 23.80
C SER A 563 -14.76 16.31 23.68
N HIS A 564 -15.82 16.25 24.49
CA HIS A 564 -16.78 15.13 24.46
C HIS A 564 -17.31 14.84 23.04
N LYS A 565 -17.66 15.89 22.29
CA LYS A 565 -18.22 15.75 20.94
C LYS A 565 -17.15 15.33 19.93
N ALA A 566 -15.93 15.85 20.03
CA ALA A 566 -14.82 15.37 19.22
C ALA A 566 -14.54 13.88 19.51
N HIS A 567 -14.51 13.50 20.79
CA HIS A 567 -14.29 12.12 21.20
C HIS A 567 -15.39 11.16 20.70
N GLU A 568 -16.66 11.56 20.75
CA GLU A 568 -17.78 10.75 20.25
C GLU A 568 -17.71 10.52 18.72
N ILE A 569 -17.30 11.54 17.96
CA ILE A 569 -17.37 11.52 16.49
C ILE A 569 -16.06 11.06 15.84
N LEU A 570 -14.92 11.48 16.40
CA LEU A 570 -13.58 11.36 15.81
C LEU A 570 -12.71 10.29 16.47
N HIS A 571 -13.15 9.65 17.55
CA HIS A 571 -12.38 8.59 18.22
C HIS A 571 -13.08 7.23 18.10
N THR A 572 -12.34 6.15 18.34
CA THR A 572 -12.76 4.75 18.19
C THR A 572 -12.09 3.89 19.24
N THR A 573 -12.57 2.65 19.37
CA THR A 573 -11.94 1.62 20.20
C THR A 573 -11.45 0.44 19.36
N TYR A 574 -10.68 -0.45 19.97
CA TYR A 574 -10.09 -1.63 19.34
C TYR A 574 -10.37 -2.88 20.17
N VAL A 575 -10.37 -4.03 19.51
CA VAL A 575 -10.76 -5.31 20.13
C VAL A 575 -9.67 -6.36 19.97
N GLU A 576 -9.45 -7.16 21.00
CA GLU A 576 -8.63 -8.36 20.87
C GLU A 576 -9.28 -9.34 19.89
N ARG A 577 -8.48 -9.89 18.97
CA ARG A 577 -8.92 -10.89 17.99
C ARG A 577 -8.13 -12.18 18.17
N ASN A 578 -8.75 -13.30 17.81
CA ASN A 578 -8.12 -14.62 17.90
C ASN A 578 -6.82 -14.68 17.09
N ARG A 579 -5.81 -15.39 17.57
CA ARG A 579 -4.45 -15.42 17.00
C ARG A 579 -4.33 -16.23 15.70
N HIS A 580 -5.36 -17.00 15.36
CA HIS A 580 -5.41 -17.97 14.27
C HIS A 580 -6.15 -17.41 13.06
#